data_AF-A0A1W0WHU2-F1
#
_entry.id   AF-A0A1W0WHU2-F1
#
_cell.length_a   1.000
_cell.length_b   1.000
_cell.length_c   1.000
_cell.angle_alpha   90.00
_cell.angle_beta   90.00
_cell.angle_gamma   90.00
#
_symmetry.space_group_name_H-M   'P 1'
#
loop_
_entity.id
_entity.type
_entity.pdbx_description
1 polymer ?
#
loop_
_entity_poly.entity_id
_entity_poly.type
_entity_poly.pdbx_seq_one_letter_code
_entity_poly.pdbx_strand_id
1 'polypeptide(L)'
;MAVETKEAGVWLNALPTTSLVNLLDDASLRVTVALRLGAVVCLPHRCTCEKEVNENGHHGLFCKLNAVRHSRHSSLNDVLKRALISASVPAIRKLPGLVRRDGKRPDVMSMVPWKQGKALVWDVTVWNTMAPSHIAGSTSTAGRAAHDAELTKHRTYWDLCRFVSEGAFYLRSRRIRNLCCLGGKKQRN
;
A
#
# COMPACT_ATOMS: atom_id res chain seq x y z
N MET A 1 17.81 -1.92 -6.36
CA MET A 1 16.86 -2.77 -7.09
C MET A 1 15.55 -2.82 -6.31
N ALA A 2 14.50 -2.14 -6.78
CA ALA A 2 13.18 -2.12 -6.13
C ALA A 2 12.07 -2.75 -7.00
N VAL A 3 12.45 -3.26 -8.18
CA VAL A 3 11.54 -3.73 -9.23
C VAL A 3 11.91 -5.18 -9.50
N GLU A 4 11.19 -6.11 -8.86
CA GLU A 4 11.35 -7.55 -9.09
C GLU A 4 10.04 -8.19 -9.57
N THR A 5 8.92 -7.55 -9.27
CA THR A 5 7.59 -8.12 -9.55
C THR A 5 7.07 -7.61 -10.89
N LYS A 6 6.33 -8.44 -11.62
CA LYS A 6 5.79 -8.12 -12.96
C LYS A 6 4.94 -6.84 -13.00
N GLU A 7 4.33 -6.56 -11.87
CA GLU A 7 3.56 -5.40 -11.44
C GLU A 7 4.27 -4.05 -11.34
N ALA A 8 5.57 -4.15 -11.05
CA ALA A 8 6.37 -3.04 -10.59
C ALA A 8 6.63 -2.13 -11.79
N GLY A 9 6.10 -0.91 -11.71
CA GLY A 9 6.11 0.02 -12.83
C GLY A 9 4.89 -0.06 -13.75
N VAL A 10 3.88 -0.92 -13.50
CA VAL A 10 2.62 -0.91 -14.29
C VAL A 10 1.92 0.44 -14.22
N TRP A 11 2.12 1.19 -13.13
CA TRP A 11 1.64 2.56 -12.98
C TRP A 11 2.22 3.53 -14.03
N LEU A 12 3.37 3.22 -14.65
CA LEU A 12 3.91 4.02 -15.76
C LEU A 12 3.02 3.97 -17.01
N ASN A 13 2.19 2.93 -17.12
CA ASN A 13 1.21 2.77 -18.21
C ASN A 13 -0.19 3.26 -17.80
N ALA A 14 -0.37 3.81 -16.59
CA ALA A 14 -1.64 4.33 -16.16
C ALA A 14 -1.89 5.70 -16.83
N LEU A 15 -3.03 5.85 -17.49
CA LEU A 15 -3.43 7.15 -18.05
C LEU A 15 -3.74 8.12 -16.90
N PRO A 16 -3.14 9.32 -16.89
CA PRO A 16 -3.44 10.34 -15.90
C PRO A 16 -4.81 10.96 -16.19
N THR A 17 -5.76 10.80 -15.27
CA THR A 17 -7.15 11.26 -15.47
C THR A 17 -7.72 11.88 -14.19
N THR A 18 -8.27 13.10 -14.29
CA THR A 18 -8.92 13.78 -13.16
C THR A 18 -10.10 13.00 -12.61
N SER A 19 -10.93 12.39 -13.47
CA SER A 19 -12.11 11.61 -13.08
C SER A 19 -11.76 10.36 -12.26
N LEU A 20 -10.56 9.82 -12.42
CA LEU A 20 -10.05 8.69 -11.65
C LEU A 20 -9.18 9.12 -10.46
N VAL A 21 -9.08 10.42 -10.18
CA VAL A 21 -8.31 10.99 -9.06
C VAL A 21 -6.90 10.38 -8.99
N ASN A 22 -6.29 10.15 -10.16
CA ASN A 22 -4.93 9.63 -10.31
C ASN A 22 -4.01 10.62 -11.05
N LEU A 23 -4.53 11.81 -11.38
CA LEU A 23 -3.73 12.92 -11.89
C LEU A 23 -2.95 13.55 -10.72
N LEU A 24 -1.63 13.55 -10.84
CA LEU A 24 -0.75 14.28 -9.91
C LEU A 24 -0.81 15.77 -10.21
N ASP A 25 -0.72 16.60 -9.16
CA ASP A 25 -0.46 18.02 -9.33
C ASP A 25 0.96 18.25 -9.87
N ASP A 26 1.21 19.43 -10.43
CA ASP A 26 2.49 19.77 -11.07
C ASP A 26 3.69 19.56 -10.12
N ALA A 27 3.57 19.98 -8.86
CA ALA A 27 4.66 19.85 -7.90
C ALA A 27 4.94 18.38 -7.58
N SER A 28 3.89 17.58 -7.32
CA SER A 28 4.02 16.13 -7.10
C SER A 28 4.60 15.42 -8.31
N LEU A 29 4.21 15.79 -9.53
CA LEU A 29 4.74 15.22 -10.76
C LEU A 29 6.24 15.54 -10.89
N ARG A 30 6.63 16.80 -10.74
CA ARG A 30 8.02 17.24 -10.81
C ARG A 30 8.91 16.53 -9.78
N VAL A 31 8.46 16.44 -8.53
CA VAL A 31 9.17 15.72 -7.46
C VAL A 31 9.29 14.24 -7.81
N THR A 32 8.23 13.60 -8.30
CA THR A 32 8.23 12.17 -8.67
C THR A 32 9.19 11.89 -9.82
N VAL A 33 9.22 12.74 -10.85
CA VAL A 33 10.15 12.64 -11.98
C VAL A 33 11.58 12.84 -11.51
N ALA A 34 11.85 13.87 -10.70
CA ALA A 34 13.18 14.12 -10.16
C ALA A 34 13.70 12.93 -9.33
N LEU A 35 12.87 12.39 -8.43
CA LEU A 35 13.18 11.18 -7.66
C LEU A 35 13.46 9.96 -8.56
N ARG A 36 12.71 9.82 -9.65
CA ARG A 36 12.87 8.70 -10.59
C ARG A 36 14.17 8.80 -11.40
N LEU A 37 14.55 10.00 -11.78
CA LEU A 37 15.78 10.29 -12.54
C LEU A 37 17.02 10.42 -11.64
N GLY A 38 16.85 10.48 -10.32
CA GLY A 38 17.94 10.79 -9.40
C GLY A 38 18.40 12.26 -9.49
N ALA A 39 17.54 13.16 -9.99
CA ALA A 39 17.82 14.58 -10.06
C ALA A 39 17.70 15.24 -8.68
N VAL A 40 18.24 16.46 -8.58
CA VAL A 40 18.11 17.30 -7.38
C VAL A 40 16.65 17.67 -7.16
N VAL A 41 16.08 17.26 -6.01
CA VAL A 41 14.69 17.48 -5.62
C VAL A 41 14.55 18.73 -4.75
N CYS A 42 15.50 18.95 -3.85
CA CYS A 42 15.48 20.08 -2.92
C CYS A 42 16.91 20.51 -2.57
N LEU A 43 17.08 21.73 -2.06
CA LEU A 43 18.34 22.12 -1.46
C LEU A 43 18.57 21.35 -0.16
N PRO A 44 19.82 20.97 0.18
CA PRO A 44 20.13 20.39 1.47
C PRO A 44 19.67 21.30 2.62
N HIS A 45 18.96 20.72 3.59
CA HIS A 45 18.42 21.46 4.72
C HIS A 45 18.17 20.54 5.92
N ARG A 46 18.00 21.14 7.09
CA ARG A 46 17.62 20.43 8.31
C ARG A 46 16.10 20.29 8.40
N CYS A 47 15.62 19.06 8.49
CA CYS A 47 14.19 18.77 8.67
C CYS A 47 13.75 19.13 10.10
N THR A 48 12.45 19.35 10.30
CA THR A 48 11.82 19.48 11.64
C THR A 48 12.08 18.27 12.55
N CYS A 49 12.38 17.09 11.98
CA CYS A 49 12.81 15.92 12.77
C CYS A 49 14.31 15.94 13.13
N GLU A 50 14.96 17.08 12.92
CA GLU A 50 16.36 17.40 13.17
C GLU A 50 17.39 16.66 12.32
N LYS A 51 16.93 15.82 11.39
CA LYS A 51 17.80 15.10 10.45
C LYS A 51 18.12 15.94 9.22
N GLU A 52 19.33 15.79 8.73
CA GLU A 52 19.78 16.35 7.46
C GLU A 52 19.02 15.71 6.29
N VAL A 53 18.55 16.56 5.39
CA VAL A 53 17.93 16.19 4.13
C VAL A 53 18.91 16.47 3.02
N ASN A 54 19.26 15.44 2.27
CA ASN A 54 20.14 15.58 1.11
C ASN A 54 19.34 16.07 -0.11
N GLU A 55 20.08 16.48 -1.14
CA GLU A 55 19.52 16.98 -2.40
C GLU A 55 18.57 16.00 -3.12
N ASN A 56 18.71 14.70 -2.87
CA ASN A 56 17.85 13.66 -3.41
C ASN A 56 16.43 13.66 -2.82
N GLY A 57 16.16 14.40 -1.74
CA GLY A 57 14.83 14.55 -1.16
C GLY A 57 14.20 13.27 -0.58
N HIS A 58 14.93 12.15 -0.49
CA HIS A 58 14.37 10.86 -0.04
C HIS A 58 13.85 10.88 1.39
N HIS A 59 14.41 11.76 2.23
CA HIS A 59 14.01 11.94 3.62
C HIS A 59 12.49 12.15 3.78
N GLY A 60 11.89 12.99 2.93
CA GLY A 60 10.45 13.30 2.99
C GLY A 60 9.55 12.08 2.83
N LEU A 61 10.05 11.02 2.20
CA LEU A 61 9.31 9.79 1.95
C LEU A 61 9.27 8.82 3.14
N PHE A 62 10.08 9.03 4.18
CA PHE A 62 10.09 8.16 5.37
C PHE A 62 10.12 8.92 6.70
N CYS A 63 10.27 10.25 6.68
CA CYS A 63 10.21 11.08 7.87
C CYS A 63 8.88 10.88 8.63
N LYS A 64 8.97 10.67 9.94
CA LYS A 64 7.80 10.45 10.80
C LYS A 64 7.00 11.73 11.03
N LEU A 65 7.66 12.90 10.99
CA LEU A 65 7.01 14.20 11.17
C LEU A 65 6.41 14.74 9.87
N ASN A 66 6.65 14.07 8.75
CA ASN A 66 6.10 14.48 7.46
C ASN A 66 4.75 13.78 7.20
N ALA A 67 3.72 14.58 6.89
CA ALA A 67 2.37 14.10 6.58
C ALA A 67 2.28 13.32 5.25
N VAL A 68 3.32 13.36 4.39
CA VAL A 68 3.37 12.66 3.09
C VAL A 68 3.10 11.15 3.21
N ARG A 69 3.51 10.51 4.31
CA ARG A 69 3.18 9.09 4.55
C ARG A 69 1.67 8.86 4.64
N HIS A 70 0.96 9.72 5.38
CA HIS A 70 -0.48 9.63 5.55
C HIS A 70 -1.23 9.91 4.25
N SER A 71 -0.75 10.89 3.47
CA SER A 71 -1.30 11.20 2.15
C SER A 71 -1.24 9.98 1.22
N ARG A 72 -0.04 9.40 0.99
CA ARG A 72 0.13 8.21 0.14
C ARG A 72 -0.71 7.01 0.59
N HIS A 73 -0.77 6.80 1.91
CA HIS A 73 -1.59 5.76 2.51
C HIS A 73 -3.09 5.98 2.26
N SER A 74 -3.58 7.22 2.39
CA SER A 74 -4.98 7.55 2.07
C SER A 74 -5.26 7.33 0.59
N SER A 75 -4.42 7.87 -0.30
CA SER A 75 -4.60 7.75 -1.75
C SER A 75 -4.68 6.29 -2.21
N LEU A 76 -3.82 5.42 -1.68
CA LEU A 76 -3.87 3.98 -1.98
C LEU A 76 -5.16 3.33 -1.49
N ASN A 77 -5.58 3.63 -0.26
CA ASN A 77 -6.86 3.14 0.27
C ASN A 77 -8.05 3.61 -0.56
N ASP A 78 -8.03 4.86 -1.04
CA ASP A 78 -9.10 5.44 -1.83
C ASP A 78 -9.15 4.82 -3.24
N VAL A 79 -8.00 4.47 -3.84
CA VAL A 79 -7.93 3.70 -5.10
C VAL A 79 -8.52 2.30 -4.91
N LEU A 80 -8.11 1.56 -3.88
CA LEU A 80 -8.63 0.21 -3.61
C LEU A 80 -10.13 0.21 -3.33
N LYS A 81 -10.60 1.17 -2.52
CA LYS A 81 -12.03 1.33 -2.23
C LYS A 81 -12.83 1.55 -3.51
N ARG A 82 -12.38 2.44 -4.40
CA ARG A 82 -13.05 2.70 -5.68
C ARG A 82 -13.04 1.48 -6.59
N ALA A 83 -11.93 0.75 -6.66
CA ALA A 83 -11.84 -0.48 -7.42
C ALA A 83 -12.89 -1.51 -6.96
N LEU A 84 -13.07 -1.68 -5.64
CA LEU A 84 -14.09 -2.57 -5.09
C LEU A 84 -15.52 -2.09 -5.38
N ILE A 85 -15.79 -0.80 -5.22
CA ILE A 85 -17.09 -0.21 -5.58
C ILE A 85 -17.40 -0.43 -7.07
N SER A 86 -16.40 -0.28 -7.95
CA SER A 86 -16.56 -0.54 -9.39
C SER A 86 -16.82 -2.01 -9.71
N ALA A 87 -16.37 -2.92 -8.83
CA ALA A 87 -16.66 -4.35 -8.89
C ALA A 87 -17.97 -4.72 -8.16
N SER A 88 -18.83 -3.74 -7.85
CA SER A 88 -20.09 -3.92 -7.12
C SER A 88 -19.92 -4.53 -5.73
N VAL A 89 -18.77 -4.29 -5.09
CA VAL A 89 -18.49 -4.67 -3.69
C VAL A 89 -18.48 -3.39 -2.84
N PRO A 90 -19.57 -3.09 -2.14
CA PRO A 90 -19.62 -1.92 -1.27
C PRO A 90 -18.56 -2.03 -0.18
N ALA A 91 -17.80 -0.96 0.02
CA ALA A 91 -16.75 -0.91 1.02
C ALA A 91 -16.72 0.42 1.77
N ILE A 92 -16.37 0.36 3.05
CA ILE A 92 -16.38 1.51 3.95
C ILE A 92 -15.01 1.72 4.59
N ARG A 93 -14.53 2.97 4.53
CA ARG A 93 -13.28 3.39 5.17
C ARG A 93 -13.59 3.70 6.62
N LYS A 94 -12.90 3.03 7.55
CA LYS A 94 -12.91 3.33 8.99
C LYS A 94 -14.31 3.66 9.54
N LEU A 95 -15.15 2.66 9.79
CA LEU A 95 -16.38 2.85 10.59
C LEU A 95 -16.03 3.40 11.98
N PRO A 96 -16.56 4.56 12.43
CA PRO A 96 -16.51 4.95 13.84
C PRO A 96 -17.18 3.86 14.68
N GLY A 97 -16.55 3.42 15.78
CA GLY A 97 -17.10 2.36 16.64
C GLY A 97 -16.69 0.94 16.30
N LEU A 98 -16.07 0.68 15.13
CA LEU A 98 -15.44 -0.61 14.82
C LEU A 98 -14.01 -0.67 15.39
N VAL A 99 -13.88 -0.35 16.67
CA VAL A 99 -12.66 -0.62 17.45
C VAL A 99 -12.93 -1.93 18.17
N ARG A 100 -12.18 -2.96 17.80
CA ARG A 100 -12.24 -4.24 18.52
C ARG A 100 -11.71 -4.02 19.95
N ARG A 101 -12.03 -4.94 20.86
CA ARG A 101 -11.54 -4.90 22.26
C ARG A 101 -10.01 -4.85 22.37
N ASP A 102 -9.30 -5.29 21.32
CA ASP A 102 -7.84 -5.26 21.21
C ASP A 102 -7.27 -3.94 20.64
N GLY A 103 -8.12 -2.93 20.40
CA GLY A 103 -7.71 -1.63 19.85
C GLY A 103 -7.34 -1.65 18.36
N LYS A 104 -7.40 -2.82 17.69
CA LYS A 104 -7.01 -2.97 16.29
C LYS A 104 -8.14 -2.50 15.38
N ARG A 105 -7.78 -1.76 14.32
CA ARG A 105 -8.74 -1.17 13.38
C ARG A 105 -8.20 -1.23 11.95
N PRO A 106 -8.77 -2.06 11.08
CA PRO A 106 -8.41 -2.05 9.67
C PRO A 106 -8.85 -0.75 9.00
N ASP A 107 -8.19 -0.37 7.91
CA ASP A 107 -8.48 0.88 7.21
C ASP A 107 -9.82 0.82 6.49
N VAL A 108 -10.12 -0.31 5.87
CA VAL A 108 -11.35 -0.48 5.08
C VAL A 108 -11.85 -1.91 5.19
N MET A 109 -13.16 -2.07 5.05
CA MET A 109 -13.88 -3.34 5.12
C MET A 109 -14.99 -3.38 4.08
N SER A 110 -15.25 -4.54 3.48
CA SER A 110 -16.44 -4.75 2.65
C SER A 110 -17.69 -4.82 3.52
N MET A 111 -18.79 -4.21 3.05
CA MET A 111 -20.08 -4.27 3.73
C MET A 111 -20.82 -5.58 3.44
N VAL A 112 -20.46 -6.26 2.35
CA VAL A 112 -21.00 -7.57 1.97
C VAL A 112 -19.98 -8.68 2.25
N PRO A 113 -20.43 -9.92 2.50
CA PRO A 113 -19.55 -11.07 2.60
C PRO A 113 -18.70 -11.24 1.33
N TRP A 114 -17.41 -11.48 1.53
CA TRP A 114 -16.47 -11.73 0.44
C TRP A 114 -16.27 -13.21 0.19
N LYS A 115 -16.06 -14.00 1.25
CA LYS A 115 -15.84 -15.44 1.17
C LYS A 115 -16.31 -16.12 2.45
N GLN A 116 -17.02 -17.24 2.33
CA GLN A 116 -17.51 -18.03 3.48
C GLN A 116 -18.29 -17.18 4.52
N GLY A 117 -19.11 -16.23 4.06
CA GLY A 117 -19.86 -15.34 4.97
C GLY A 117 -19.02 -14.25 5.66
N LYS A 118 -17.69 -14.23 5.44
CA LYS A 118 -16.78 -13.28 6.07
C LYS A 118 -16.51 -12.07 5.18
N ALA A 119 -16.52 -10.88 5.75
CA ALA A 119 -16.13 -9.65 5.07
C ALA A 119 -14.65 -9.67 4.64
N LEU A 120 -14.36 -8.95 3.56
CA LEU A 120 -13.01 -8.58 3.16
C LEU A 120 -12.56 -7.43 4.05
N VAL A 121 -11.35 -7.56 4.60
CA VAL A 121 -10.72 -6.51 5.40
C VAL A 121 -9.33 -6.26 4.84
N TRP A 122 -8.95 -4.99 4.74
CA TRP A 122 -7.59 -4.63 4.37
C TRP A 122 -7.08 -3.41 5.14
N ASP A 123 -5.75 -3.38 5.24
CA ASP A 123 -4.97 -2.35 5.90
C ASP A 123 -3.76 -2.11 5.00
N VAL A 124 -3.66 -0.89 4.47
CA VAL A 124 -2.58 -0.54 3.55
C VAL A 124 -1.38 -0.07 4.37
N THR A 125 -0.19 -0.41 3.92
CA THR A 125 1.02 0.16 4.50
C THR A 125 1.98 0.56 3.39
N VAL A 126 2.69 1.66 3.64
CA VAL A 126 3.61 2.28 2.70
C VAL A 126 4.96 2.35 3.38
N TRP A 127 5.90 1.51 2.94
CA TRP A 127 7.28 1.51 3.39
C TRP A 127 8.18 2.07 2.28
N ASN A 128 9.21 2.82 2.67
CA ASN A 128 10.25 3.25 1.74
C ASN A 128 11.43 2.28 1.84
N THR A 129 11.89 1.76 0.69
CA THR A 129 13.09 0.92 0.57
C THR A 129 14.37 1.66 0.94
N MET A 130 14.40 2.98 0.74
CA MET A 130 15.53 3.85 1.07
C MET A 130 15.52 4.34 2.52
N ALA A 131 14.53 3.94 3.33
CA ALA A 131 14.55 4.27 4.75
C ALA A 131 15.75 3.58 5.44
N PRO A 132 16.45 4.23 6.39
CA PRO A 132 17.61 3.65 7.05
C PRO A 132 17.38 2.26 7.66
N SER A 133 16.17 2.00 8.17
CA SER A 133 15.78 0.70 8.73
C SER A 133 15.58 -0.41 7.69
N HIS A 134 15.36 -0.06 6.42
CA HIS A 134 15.02 -1.03 5.37
C HIS A 134 16.11 -1.14 4.31
N ILE A 135 17.05 -0.19 4.25
CA ILE A 135 18.02 -0.09 3.15
C ILE A 135 18.90 -1.34 3.06
N ALA A 136 19.42 -1.85 4.18
CA ALA A 136 20.26 -3.06 4.19
C ALA A 136 19.52 -4.32 3.67
N GLY A 137 18.23 -4.46 4.02
CA GLY A 137 17.41 -5.54 3.50
C GLY A 137 17.00 -5.33 2.03
N SER A 138 16.76 -4.09 1.64
CA SER A 138 16.29 -3.74 0.28
C SER A 138 17.41 -3.73 -0.76
N THR A 139 18.67 -3.56 -0.35
CA THR A 139 19.83 -3.68 -1.22
C THR A 139 20.17 -5.14 -1.50
N SER A 140 19.97 -6.02 -0.52
CA SER A 140 20.29 -7.46 -0.62
C SER A 140 19.20 -8.26 -1.33
N THR A 141 17.93 -7.96 -1.09
CA THR A 141 16.81 -8.70 -1.69
C THR A 141 15.76 -7.73 -2.20
N ALA A 142 15.43 -7.82 -3.48
CA ALA A 142 14.39 -7.00 -4.05
C ALA A 142 13.02 -7.35 -3.41
N GLY A 143 12.13 -6.36 -3.30
CA GLY A 143 10.85 -6.53 -2.62
C GLY A 143 10.91 -6.77 -1.10
N ARG A 144 12.09 -6.80 -0.47
CA ARG A 144 12.26 -7.09 0.97
C ARG A 144 11.45 -6.16 1.87
N ALA A 145 11.51 -4.85 1.64
CA ALA A 145 10.75 -3.88 2.43
C ALA A 145 9.23 -4.14 2.36
N ALA A 146 8.70 -4.53 1.20
CA ALA A 146 7.29 -4.85 1.06
C ALA A 146 6.92 -6.14 1.82
N HIS A 147 7.77 -7.17 1.73
CA HIS A 147 7.59 -8.43 2.45
C HIS A 147 7.66 -8.25 3.98
N ASP A 148 8.64 -7.51 4.49
CA ASP A 148 8.77 -7.29 5.93
C ASP A 148 7.59 -6.50 6.50
N ALA A 149 7.05 -5.57 5.70
CA ALA A 149 5.87 -4.82 6.07
C ALA A 149 4.60 -5.67 6.07
N GLU A 150 4.45 -6.56 5.09
CA GLU A 150 3.39 -7.56 5.03
C GLU A 150 3.43 -8.45 6.28
N LEU A 151 4.59 -9.03 6.61
CA LEU A 151 4.76 -9.85 7.80
C LEU A 151 4.44 -9.10 9.10
N THR A 152 4.83 -7.84 9.19
CA THR A 152 4.55 -7.00 10.37
C THR A 152 3.04 -6.82 10.55
N LYS A 153 2.31 -6.54 9.46
CA LYS A 153 0.84 -6.41 9.51
C LYS A 153 0.16 -7.75 9.77
N HIS A 154 0.64 -8.82 9.13
CA HIS A 154 0.13 -10.17 9.35
C HIS A 154 0.27 -10.59 10.82
N ARG A 155 1.42 -10.36 11.45
CA ARG A 155 1.61 -10.58 12.90
C ARG A 155 0.68 -9.73 13.74
N THR A 156 0.50 -8.46 13.37
CA THR A 156 -0.42 -7.55 14.08
C THR A 156 -1.86 -8.08 14.06
N TYR A 157 -2.31 -8.59 12.92
CA TYR A 157 -3.69 -9.03 12.70
C TYR A 157 -3.89 -10.54 12.72
N TRP A 158 -2.90 -11.32 13.17
CA TRP A 158 -2.92 -12.79 13.15
C TRP A 158 -4.20 -13.36 13.78
N ASP A 159 -4.64 -12.79 14.90
CA ASP A 159 -5.86 -13.24 15.58
C ASP A 159 -7.15 -12.88 14.82
N LEU A 160 -7.11 -11.83 13.99
CA LEU A 160 -8.24 -11.37 13.18
C LEU A 160 -8.46 -12.26 11.97
N CYS A 161 -7.38 -12.80 11.39
CA CYS A 161 -7.39 -13.70 10.24
C CYS A 161 -8.31 -14.92 10.42
N ARG A 162 -8.55 -15.36 11.66
CA ARG A 162 -9.49 -16.46 11.97
C ARG A 162 -10.96 -16.09 11.67
N PHE A 163 -11.31 -14.81 11.72
CA PHE A 163 -12.68 -14.32 11.68
C PHE A 163 -13.05 -13.57 10.39
N VAL A 164 -12.07 -13.11 9.60
CA VAL A 164 -12.30 -12.37 8.35
C VAL A 164 -11.69 -13.08 7.14
N SER A 165 -12.18 -12.78 5.94
CA SER A 165 -11.52 -13.22 4.72
C SER A 165 -10.30 -12.34 4.50
N GLU A 166 -9.10 -12.92 4.50
CA GLU A 166 -7.88 -12.15 4.27
C GLU A 166 -7.83 -11.60 2.84
N GLY A 167 -7.50 -10.31 2.75
CA GLY A 167 -7.06 -9.66 1.53
C GLY A 167 -6.02 -8.61 1.88
N ALA A 168 -4.80 -9.04 2.18
CA ALA A 168 -3.66 -8.13 2.28
C ALA A 168 -3.24 -7.71 0.86
N PHE A 169 -3.78 -6.59 0.36
CA PHE A 169 -3.25 -5.96 -0.84
C PHE A 169 -2.06 -5.08 -0.46
N TYR A 170 -0.87 -5.65 -0.56
CA TYR A 170 0.29 -4.85 -0.94
C TYR A 170 0.22 -4.58 -2.43
N LEU A 171 0.89 -3.52 -2.93
CA LEU A 171 1.32 -3.46 -4.32
C LEU A 171 2.41 -4.54 -4.57
N ARG A 172 2.01 -5.80 -4.40
CA ARG A 172 2.51 -7.03 -4.97
C ARG A 172 1.37 -7.54 -5.86
N SER A 173 1.15 -6.91 -7.01
CA SER A 173 1.61 -7.52 -8.25
C SER A 173 1.70 -9.06 -8.25
N ARG A 174 0.62 -9.74 -7.94
CA ARG A 174 0.41 -11.13 -8.32
C ARG A 174 -1.02 -11.22 -8.80
N ARG A 175 -1.20 -11.06 -10.11
CA ARG A 175 -2.40 -11.48 -10.84
C ARG A 175 -3.70 -10.77 -10.41
N ILE A 176 -4.04 -9.71 -11.12
CA ILE A 176 -5.43 -9.50 -11.54
C ILE A 176 -5.69 -10.45 -12.74
N ARG A 177 -5.66 -11.76 -12.50
CA ARG A 177 -6.35 -12.75 -13.33
C ARG A 177 -6.89 -13.82 -12.39
N ASN A 178 -8.22 -13.86 -12.38
CA ASN A 178 -9.11 -14.80 -11.69
C ASN A 178 -9.45 -14.44 -10.24
N LEU A 179 -10.63 -13.82 -10.08
CA LEU A 179 -11.66 -14.47 -9.28
C LEU A 179 -11.64 -15.97 -9.63
N CYS A 180 -10.95 -16.78 -8.84
CA CYS A 180 -11.20 -18.22 -8.81
C CYS A 180 -10.74 -18.76 -7.47
N CYS A 181 -11.72 -19.27 -6.75
CA CYS A 181 -11.56 -20.19 -5.63
C CYS A 181 -10.49 -21.23 -5.94
N LEU A 182 -9.57 -21.47 -5.00
CA LEU A 182 -8.99 -22.81 -4.85
C LEU A 182 -10.11 -23.73 -4.35
N GLY A 183 -10.96 -24.16 -5.27
CA GLY A 183 -11.78 -25.35 -5.11
C GLY A 183 -10.90 -26.54 -5.44
N GLY A 184 -10.59 -27.35 -4.42
CA GLY A 184 -10.00 -28.66 -4.64
C GLY A 184 -10.89 -29.44 -5.60
N LYS A 185 -10.29 -29.97 -6.66
CA LYS A 185 -10.92 -31.01 -7.49
C LYS A 185 -11.22 -32.20 -6.58
N LYS A 186 -12.48 -32.35 -6.17
CA LYS A 186 -12.99 -33.64 -5.70
C LYS A 186 -13.33 -34.43 -6.96
N GLN A 187 -12.39 -35.28 -7.40
CA GLN A 187 -12.71 -36.35 -8.33
C GLN A 187 -13.79 -37.20 -7.66
N ARG A 188 -14.95 -37.32 -8.32
CA ARG A 188 -15.94 -38.34 -8.02
C ARG A 188 -15.38 -39.67 -8.52
N ASN A 189 -15.24 -40.63 -7.61
CA ASN A 189 -15.71 -41.99 -7.78
C ASN A 189 -16.62 -42.28 -6.59
#